data_AF-A0A7M7MLB9-F1
#
_entry.id   AF-A0A7M7MLB9-F1
#
_cell.length_a   1.000
_cell.length_b   1.000
_cell.length_c   1.000
_cell.angle_alpha   90.00
_cell.angle_beta   90.00
_cell.angle_gamma   90.00
#
_symmetry.space_group_name_H-M   'P 1'
#
loop_
_entity.id
_entity.type
_entity.pdbx_description
1 polymer ?
#
loop_
_entity_poly.entity_id
_entity_poly.type
_entity_poly.pdbx_seq_one_letter_code
_entity_poly.pdbx_strand_id
1 'polypeptide(L)'
;MGALTLPAVFSRAGWALGLSVILILAFISFITVTFVIEVMASANAILAWRHIQHRKRVCFSQDSSFNESESEVLQTLGESGPSNLDSEDTPLVTPFSTSPDRTDMTYRYYIIRDKIEMGQMASIFFNKFGITLFYLCFAIYLYGDLSIYGAAVAKTLADVICTYQPTNFTCNDTIPDTEICWKEFTLNRSDAYRIFLSIFIFLLGPFVFFNIQKTKYLQLLTSAMRSLAFTIMIVYALKNLFIHGPQGNPPAANIMAKSIPTNGFYSTYSNRVIIKQFKKYDMKVQILPALQDNYMYLIIDETSQEAAIVDPVDPDTVACAVQQNNVSLTKVLTTHHHWDHAGGNIKLCKKFNNLQVYGGDERIEALTCKVKHNDIFNIGKLQVQCLSTPCHTTGHICYYITENQDVPAVFTGDTLFVAGCGRFFEGTAEQMYKALIEILGSLPNETKVYCGHEYTANNLKFAKHVEPENEAIRQKIEWVRIQREKNNPSVPSTIQEEKLTNPFMRVHEQSVMDHTEQKDPIQTMAFLRREKDNFKA
;
A
#
# COMPACT_ATOMS: atom_id res chain seq x y z
N MET A 1 -17.20 7.24 9.02
CA MET A 1 -16.26 6.13 8.77
C MET A 1 -15.25 5.93 9.90
N GLY A 2 -14.70 7.00 10.51
CA GLY A 2 -13.58 6.88 11.47
C GLY A 2 -13.75 5.92 12.65
N ALA A 3 -14.95 5.78 13.24
CA ALA A 3 -15.14 4.91 14.41
C ALA A 3 -15.19 3.41 14.08
N LEU A 4 -15.66 3.05 12.88
CA LEU A 4 -15.84 1.65 12.46
C LEU A 4 -14.51 0.97 12.11
N THR A 5 -13.48 1.76 11.78
CA THR A 5 -12.14 1.26 11.44
C THR A 5 -11.20 1.21 12.65
N LEU A 6 -11.59 1.81 13.80
CA LEU A 6 -10.76 1.86 15.01
C LEU A 6 -10.30 0.47 15.49
N PRO A 7 -11.18 -0.57 15.58
CA PRO A 7 -10.75 -1.86 16.11
C PRO A 7 -9.61 -2.51 15.31
N ALA A 8 -9.63 -2.35 13.98
CA ALA A 8 -8.56 -2.84 13.10
C ALA A 8 -7.24 -2.09 13.30
N VAL A 9 -7.30 -0.78 13.55
CA VAL A 9 -6.13 0.04 13.84
C VAL A 9 -5.51 -0.34 15.19
N PHE A 10 -6.33 -0.51 16.23
CA PHE A 10 -5.87 -0.96 17.54
C PHE A 10 -5.24 -2.36 17.51
N SER A 11 -5.82 -3.27 16.74
CA SER A 11 -5.30 -4.63 16.54
C SER A 11 -3.92 -4.64 15.83
N ARG A 12 -3.73 -3.80 14.81
CA ARG A 12 -2.49 -3.82 13.98
C ARG A 12 -1.37 -2.91 14.51
N ALA A 13 -1.72 -1.70 14.95
CA ALA A 13 -0.77 -0.66 15.34
C ALA A 13 -0.40 -0.70 16.83
N GLY A 14 -1.17 -1.43 17.65
CA GLY A 14 -1.01 -1.49 19.09
C GLY A 14 -1.83 -0.44 19.83
N TRP A 15 -2.05 -0.66 21.12
CA TRP A 15 -3.05 0.11 21.87
C TRP A 15 -2.58 1.52 22.25
N ALA A 16 -1.29 1.72 22.54
CA ALA A 16 -0.76 3.02 22.92
C ALA A 16 -0.63 3.96 21.71
N LEU A 17 -0.17 3.43 20.57
CA LEU A 17 -0.09 4.20 19.31
C LEU A 17 -1.48 4.60 18.82
N GLY A 18 -2.45 3.67 18.84
CA GLY A 18 -3.85 3.96 18.48
C GLY A 18 -4.46 5.05 19.36
N LEU A 19 -4.26 4.98 20.68
CA LEU A 19 -4.75 5.99 21.61
C LEU A 19 -4.10 7.36 21.36
N SER A 20 -2.79 7.40 21.15
CA SER A 20 -2.06 8.65 20.85
C SER A 20 -2.57 9.32 19.57
N VAL A 21 -2.79 8.56 18.51
CA VAL A 21 -3.32 9.10 17.24
C VAL A 21 -4.73 9.66 17.42
N ILE A 22 -5.60 8.98 18.18
CA ILE A 22 -6.95 9.48 18.46
C ILE A 22 -6.90 10.79 19.25
N LEU A 23 -6.04 10.90 20.26
CA LEU A 23 -5.89 12.13 21.03
C LEU A 23 -5.41 13.30 20.16
N ILE A 24 -4.45 13.05 19.26
CA ILE A 24 -3.99 14.06 18.29
C ILE A 24 -5.13 14.47 17.35
N LEU A 25 -5.86 13.51 16.79
CA LEU A 25 -7.00 13.81 15.91
C LEU A 25 -8.12 14.56 16.64
N ALA A 26 -8.40 14.22 17.90
CA ALA A 26 -9.36 14.94 18.73
C ALA A 26 -8.92 16.37 18.99
N PHE A 27 -7.63 16.60 19.26
CA PHE A 27 -7.06 17.93 19.44
C PHE A 27 -7.13 18.77 18.16
N ILE A 28 -6.77 18.20 17.00
CA ILE A 28 -6.91 18.85 15.69
C ILE A 28 -8.38 19.19 15.42
N SER A 29 -9.30 18.27 15.71
CA SER A 29 -10.73 18.51 15.57
C SER A 29 -11.22 19.64 16.48
N PHE A 30 -10.70 19.74 17.69
CA PHE A 30 -11.03 20.84 18.61
C PHE A 30 -10.55 22.19 18.08
N ILE A 31 -9.31 22.27 17.60
CA ILE A 31 -8.76 23.50 17.00
C ILE A 31 -9.57 23.93 15.78
N THR A 32 -9.85 23.00 14.86
CA THR A 32 -10.59 23.30 13.63
C THR A 32 -12.01 23.79 13.91
N VAL A 33 -12.73 23.16 14.84
CA VAL A 33 -14.07 23.62 15.25
C VAL A 33 -14.01 25.01 15.87
N THR A 34 -13.01 25.28 16.73
CA THR A 34 -12.83 26.58 17.36
C THR A 34 -12.61 27.68 16.31
N PHE A 35 -11.71 27.43 15.35
CA PHE A 35 -11.45 28.36 14.25
C PHE A 35 -12.71 28.62 13.40
N VAL A 36 -13.50 27.59 13.10
CA VAL A 36 -14.76 27.75 12.35
C VAL A 36 -15.76 28.61 13.13
N ILE A 37 -15.87 28.43 14.45
CA ILE A 37 -16.75 29.23 15.30
C ILE A 37 -16.30 30.69 15.31
N GLU A 38 -15.00 30.96 15.45
CA GLU A 38 -14.44 32.32 15.42
C GLU A 38 -14.69 33.03 14.08
N VAL A 39 -14.51 32.32 12.97
CA VAL A 39 -14.79 32.83 11.62
C VAL A 39 -16.28 33.12 11.45
N MET A 40 -17.16 32.23 11.92
CA MET A 40 -18.61 32.39 11.84
C MET A 40 -19.10 33.57 12.69
N ALA A 41 -18.54 33.76 13.89
CA ALA A 41 -18.81 34.91 14.75
C ALA A 41 -18.34 36.22 14.11
N SER A 42 -17.14 36.22 13.51
CA SER A 42 -16.58 37.37 12.80
C SER A 42 -17.42 37.76 11.57
N ALA A 43 -17.91 36.76 10.82
CA ALA A 43 -18.81 36.99 9.69
C ALA A 43 -20.14 37.64 10.13
N ASN A 44 -20.72 37.14 11.23
CA ASN A 44 -21.93 37.72 11.82
C ASN A 44 -21.71 39.18 12.28
N ALA A 45 -20.56 39.47 12.90
CA ALA A 45 -20.21 40.83 13.29
C ALA A 45 -20.11 41.79 12.09
N ILE A 46 -19.49 41.35 10.99
CA ILE A 46 -19.39 42.14 9.76
C ILE A 46 -20.78 42.40 9.14
N LEU A 47 -21.66 41.39 9.12
CA LEU A 47 -23.03 41.54 8.60
C LEU A 47 -23.87 42.48 9.47
N ALA A 48 -23.85 42.29 10.80
CA ALA A 48 -24.53 43.16 11.75
C ALA A 48 -24.07 44.62 11.59
N TRP A 49 -22.76 44.85 11.45
CA TRP A 49 -22.21 46.18 11.21
C TRP A 49 -22.68 46.78 9.88
N ARG A 50 -22.70 46.00 8.78
CA ARG A 50 -23.22 46.43 7.48
C ARG A 50 -24.71 46.79 7.54
N HIS A 51 -25.52 46.03 8.26
CA HIS A 51 -26.96 46.32 8.45
C HIS A 51 -27.18 47.64 9.21
N ILE A 52 -26.39 47.90 10.26
CA ILE A 52 -26.46 49.16 11.02
C ILE A 52 -26.02 50.34 10.15
N GLN A 53 -24.94 50.20 9.38
CA GLN A 53 -24.48 51.23 8.42
C GLN A 53 -25.55 51.55 7.38
N HIS A 54 -26.21 50.53 6.84
CA HIS A 54 -27.30 50.70 5.88
C HIS A 54 -28.50 51.43 6.51
N ARG A 55 -28.92 51.03 7.72
CA ARG A 55 -29.99 51.73 8.46
C ARG A 55 -29.64 53.19 8.74
N LYS A 56 -28.41 53.49 9.15
CA LYS A 56 -27.95 54.88 9.34
C LYS A 56 -28.06 55.68 8.04
N ARG A 57 -27.62 55.14 6.90
CA ARG A 57 -27.74 55.82 5.60
C ARG A 57 -29.20 56.04 5.20
N VAL A 58 -30.08 55.06 5.40
CA VAL A 58 -31.51 55.18 5.09
C VAL A 58 -32.19 56.22 5.98
N CYS A 59 -31.93 56.23 7.29
CA CYS A 59 -32.43 57.28 8.19
C CYS A 59 -31.90 58.67 7.80
N PHE A 60 -30.61 58.82 7.50
CA PHE A 60 -30.04 60.09 7.03
C PHE A 60 -30.62 60.56 5.69
N SER A 61 -30.99 59.64 4.78
CA SER A 61 -31.70 60.00 3.54
C SER A 61 -33.19 60.33 3.77
N GLN A 62 -33.79 59.81 4.82
CA GLN A 62 -35.19 60.06 5.16
C GLN A 62 -35.36 61.41 5.90
N ASP A 63 -34.38 61.77 6.74
CA ASP A 63 -34.26 63.10 7.36
C ASP A 63 -34.04 64.22 6.32
N SER A 64 -33.51 63.92 5.13
CA SER A 64 -33.42 64.88 4.03
C SER A 64 -34.72 65.06 3.22
N SER A 65 -35.78 64.32 3.56
CA SER A 65 -37.07 64.34 2.85
C SER A 65 -38.28 64.68 3.74
N PHE A 66 -38.06 65.12 4.98
CA PHE A 66 -39.13 65.59 5.87
C PHE A 66 -38.70 66.90 6.55
N ASN A 67 -38.91 68.00 5.83
CA ASN A 67 -39.19 69.29 6.45
C ASN A 67 -40.66 69.64 6.16
N GLU A 68 -41.31 70.17 7.20
CA GLU A 68 -42.65 70.77 7.25
C GLU A 68 -43.82 69.89 7.74
N SER A 69 -44.19 70.17 8.99
CA SER A 69 -45.55 70.40 9.51
C SER A 69 -46.38 69.23 10.09
N GLU A 70 -46.93 69.53 11.28
CA GLU A 70 -48.05 68.90 12.03
C GLU A 70 -47.77 67.54 12.70
N SER A 71 -47.54 67.46 14.02
CA SER A 71 -48.45 67.68 15.17
C SER A 71 -49.69 66.80 15.16
N GLU A 72 -49.70 65.83 16.09
CA GLU A 72 -50.86 65.18 16.71
C GLU A 72 -52.02 64.74 15.81
N VAL A 73 -52.07 63.44 15.46
CA VAL A 73 -53.29 62.62 15.62
C VAL A 73 -52.90 61.16 15.85
N LEU A 74 -53.09 60.70 17.08
CA LEU A 74 -53.14 59.30 17.49
C LEU A 74 -54.49 58.68 17.05
N GLN A 75 -54.52 57.35 16.89
CA GLN A 75 -55.68 56.43 16.73
C GLN A 75 -56.09 56.18 15.27
N THR A 76 -56.00 54.96 14.73
CA THR A 76 -56.89 53.83 15.00
C THR A 76 -56.68 52.75 13.92
N LEU A 77 -56.91 51.47 14.30
CA LEU A 77 -57.15 50.27 13.47
C LEU A 77 -55.90 49.70 12.76
N GLY A 78 -55.50 48.44 12.89
CA GLY A 78 -56.15 47.21 13.36
C GLY A 78 -55.78 46.08 12.36
N GLU A 79 -55.53 44.87 12.89
CA GLU A 79 -55.37 43.57 12.20
C GLU A 79 -54.05 43.27 11.44
N SER A 80 -53.47 42.06 11.41
CA SER A 80 -53.53 40.86 12.28
C SER A 80 -52.43 39.84 11.84
N GLY A 81 -51.54 39.47 12.77
CA GLY A 81 -50.89 38.14 12.95
C GLY A 81 -49.79 37.58 12.00
N PRO A 82 -48.96 36.60 12.44
CA PRO A 82 -48.78 36.07 13.80
C PRO A 82 -47.40 36.39 14.40
N SER A 83 -47.44 36.71 15.70
CA SER A 83 -46.35 36.77 16.64
C SER A 83 -45.73 35.39 16.90
N ASN A 84 -44.41 35.35 17.12
CA ASN A 84 -43.90 34.75 18.35
C ASN A 84 -42.79 35.63 18.92
N LEU A 85 -43.19 36.24 20.03
CA LEU A 85 -42.43 37.00 21.01
C LEU A 85 -41.37 36.08 21.64
N ASP A 86 -40.20 36.63 21.96
CA ASP A 86 -39.54 36.46 23.26
C ASP A 86 -38.13 37.09 23.20
N SER A 87 -38.05 38.32 23.70
CA SER A 87 -36.88 38.91 24.37
C SER A 87 -37.23 40.36 24.66
N GLU A 88 -37.90 40.57 25.79
CA GLU A 88 -37.92 41.86 26.48
C GLU A 88 -36.47 42.29 26.74
N ASP A 89 -36.03 43.39 26.12
CA ASP A 89 -34.87 44.19 26.55
C ASP A 89 -34.77 45.48 25.72
N THR A 90 -35.88 46.21 25.59
CA THR A 90 -35.83 47.59 25.07
C THR A 90 -36.59 48.51 26.02
N PRO A 91 -35.89 49.30 26.85
CA PRO A 91 -36.57 50.36 27.59
C PRO A 91 -37.02 51.43 26.59
N LEU A 92 -38.34 51.64 26.50
CA LEU A 92 -38.91 52.83 25.90
C LEU A 92 -38.71 53.99 26.90
N VAL A 93 -37.67 54.78 26.63
CA VAL A 93 -37.38 56.13 27.16
C VAL A 93 -36.53 56.22 28.43
N THR A 94 -35.55 57.14 28.32
CA THR A 94 -34.74 57.88 29.32
C THR A 94 -33.31 57.40 29.57
N PRO A 95 -32.37 58.28 29.99
CA PRO A 95 -32.08 59.65 29.56
C PRO A 95 -30.59 59.81 29.18
N PHE A 96 -30.17 61.01 28.77
CA PHE A 96 -28.75 61.36 28.60
C PHE A 96 -27.96 61.13 29.90
N SER A 97 -27.15 60.06 29.95
CA SER A 97 -26.05 59.95 30.91
C SER A 97 -24.90 59.13 30.30
N THR A 98 -23.76 59.80 30.22
CA THR A 98 -22.38 59.29 30.17
C THR A 98 -22.17 57.81 29.83
N SER A 99 -21.68 57.57 28.61
CA SER A 99 -20.87 56.41 28.16
C SER A 99 -21.31 55.03 28.65
N PRO A 100 -22.06 54.24 27.86
CA PRO A 100 -22.15 52.81 28.12
C PRO A 100 -20.79 52.19 27.85
N ASP A 101 -20.34 51.37 28.79
CA ASP A 101 -19.08 50.65 28.79
C ASP A 101 -18.83 50.00 27.42
N ARG A 102 -17.73 50.41 26.78
CA ARG A 102 -17.39 50.04 25.39
C ARG A 102 -17.20 48.52 25.22
N THR A 103 -17.06 47.79 26.32
CA THR A 103 -16.92 46.34 26.42
C THR A 103 -18.22 45.60 26.11
N ASP A 104 -19.39 46.02 26.63
CA ASP A 104 -20.64 45.24 26.51
C ASP A 104 -21.26 45.31 25.09
N MET A 105 -21.09 46.43 24.40
CA MET A 105 -21.53 46.58 23.02
C MET A 105 -20.70 45.73 22.04
N THR A 106 -19.42 45.46 22.38
CA THR A 106 -18.51 44.70 21.51
C THR A 106 -18.93 43.22 21.40
N TYR A 107 -19.40 42.62 22.50
CA TYR A 107 -19.86 41.22 22.50
C TYR A 107 -21.17 41.01 21.74
N ARG A 108 -22.05 42.03 21.66
CA ARG A 108 -23.32 41.93 20.91
C ARG A 108 -23.13 41.71 19.41
N TYR A 109 -22.00 42.11 18.83
CA TYR A 109 -21.71 41.93 17.40
C TYR A 109 -21.33 40.51 17.02
N TYR A 110 -20.70 39.75 17.93
CA TYR A 110 -20.21 38.40 17.67
C TYR A 110 -21.27 37.31 17.93
N ILE A 111 -22.50 37.70 18.30
CA ILE A 111 -23.61 36.77 18.50
C ILE A 111 -24.04 36.23 17.13
N ILE A 112 -24.00 34.90 17.00
CA ILE A 112 -24.38 34.17 15.78
C ILE A 112 -25.92 34.13 15.71
N ARG A 113 -26.51 35.13 15.04
CA ARG A 113 -27.96 35.21 14.85
C ARG A 113 -28.39 34.72 13.48
N ASP A 114 -27.60 35.03 12.45
CA ASP A 114 -27.92 34.73 11.08
C ASP A 114 -27.17 33.47 10.61
N LYS A 115 -27.90 32.59 9.91
CA LYS A 115 -27.31 31.43 9.26
C LYS A 115 -26.63 31.89 7.96
N ILE A 116 -25.30 32.00 7.98
CA ILE A 116 -24.50 32.36 6.80
C ILE A 116 -23.97 31.10 6.14
N GLU A 117 -24.10 30.99 4.82
CA GLU A 117 -23.52 29.89 4.05
C GLU A 117 -21.99 30.03 3.93
N MET A 118 -21.26 28.91 3.92
CA MET A 118 -19.79 28.96 3.87
C MET A 118 -19.25 29.66 2.61
N GLY A 119 -19.92 29.53 1.46
CA GLY A 119 -19.57 30.25 0.24
C GLY A 119 -19.72 31.77 0.38
N GLN A 120 -20.74 32.24 1.10
CA GLN A 120 -20.92 33.66 1.40
C GLN A 120 -19.84 34.15 2.37
N MET A 121 -19.49 33.36 3.39
CA MET A 121 -18.38 33.69 4.30
C MET A 121 -17.05 33.81 3.56
N ALA A 122 -16.77 32.88 2.63
CA ALA A 122 -15.57 32.96 1.79
C ALA A 122 -15.51 34.26 0.98
N SER A 123 -16.66 34.75 0.48
CA SER A 123 -16.72 36.03 -0.24
C SER A 123 -16.49 37.28 0.64
N ILE A 124 -16.68 37.15 1.96
CA ILE A 124 -16.44 38.24 2.92
C ILE A 124 -14.94 38.37 3.24
N PHE A 125 -14.23 37.24 3.36
CA PHE A 125 -12.84 37.21 3.82
C PHE A 125 -11.80 37.07 2.71
N PHE A 126 -12.12 36.43 1.58
CA PHE A 126 -11.17 36.16 0.51
C PHE A 126 -11.35 37.09 -0.70
N ASN A 127 -10.26 37.31 -1.44
CA ASN A 127 -10.28 37.98 -2.74
C ASN A 127 -10.83 37.04 -3.83
N LYS A 128 -11.06 37.55 -5.06
CA LYS A 128 -11.61 36.75 -6.18
C LYS A 128 -10.86 35.43 -6.40
N PHE A 129 -9.53 35.46 -6.29
CA PHE A 129 -8.69 34.27 -6.43
C PHE A 129 -8.90 33.26 -5.29
N GLY A 130 -8.93 33.72 -4.05
CA GLY A 130 -9.17 32.88 -2.87
C GLY A 130 -10.57 32.29 -2.84
N ILE A 131 -11.58 33.00 -3.37
CA ILE A 131 -12.94 32.48 -3.55
C ILE A 131 -12.94 31.32 -4.55
N THR A 132 -12.28 31.48 -5.71
CA THR A 132 -12.14 30.40 -6.70
C THR A 132 -11.43 29.18 -6.12
N LEU A 133 -10.35 29.40 -5.37
CA LEU A 133 -9.62 28.32 -4.70
C LEU A 133 -10.48 27.62 -3.63
N PHE A 134 -11.24 28.38 -2.84
CA PHE A 134 -12.18 27.84 -1.85
C PHE A 134 -13.21 26.92 -2.51
N TYR A 135 -13.86 27.35 -3.59
CA TYR A 135 -14.84 26.52 -4.29
C TYR A 135 -14.22 25.29 -4.93
N LEU A 136 -13.00 25.38 -5.47
CA LEU A 136 -12.25 24.23 -5.99
C LEU A 136 -11.97 23.21 -4.89
N CYS A 137 -11.40 23.65 -3.77
CA CYS A 137 -11.12 22.79 -2.62
C CYS A 137 -12.41 22.16 -2.06
N PHE A 138 -13.49 22.94 -1.96
CA PHE A 138 -14.77 22.48 -1.47
C PHE A 138 -15.40 21.43 -2.40
N ALA A 139 -15.28 21.61 -3.72
CA ALA A 139 -15.72 20.61 -4.69
C ALA A 139 -14.90 19.31 -4.56
N ILE A 140 -13.57 19.39 -4.52
CA ILE A 140 -12.71 18.21 -4.35
C ILE A 140 -13.04 17.48 -3.04
N TYR A 141 -13.25 18.22 -1.95
CA TYR A 141 -13.63 17.67 -0.66
C TYR A 141 -14.97 16.92 -0.71
N LEU A 142 -16.03 17.57 -1.22
CA LEU A 142 -17.37 16.96 -1.27
C LEU A 142 -17.45 15.77 -2.22
N TYR A 143 -16.89 15.88 -3.43
CA TYR A 143 -16.90 14.78 -4.41
C TYR A 143 -15.95 13.65 -4.00
N GLY A 144 -14.83 13.99 -3.35
CA GLY A 144 -13.91 13.01 -2.76
C GLY A 144 -14.59 12.18 -1.68
N ASP A 145 -15.22 12.83 -0.71
CA ASP A 145 -15.98 12.17 0.35
C ASP A 145 -17.09 11.30 -0.24
N LEU A 146 -17.90 11.83 -1.18
CA LEU A 146 -18.96 11.08 -1.83
C LEU A 146 -18.45 9.83 -2.56
N SER A 147 -17.30 9.93 -3.24
CA SER A 147 -16.67 8.80 -3.93
C SER A 147 -16.18 7.73 -2.96
N ILE A 148 -15.60 8.14 -1.82
CA ILE A 148 -15.19 7.22 -0.76
C ILE A 148 -16.41 6.49 -0.19
N TYR A 149 -17.50 7.21 0.10
CA TYR A 149 -18.73 6.59 0.60
C TYR A 149 -19.36 5.62 -0.41
N GLY A 150 -19.43 6.00 -1.69
CA GLY A 150 -19.96 5.14 -2.74
C GLY A 150 -19.19 3.81 -2.87
N ALA A 151 -17.85 3.88 -2.91
CA ALA A 151 -17.01 2.71 -3.01
C ALA A 151 -17.04 1.85 -1.74
N ALA A 152 -16.89 2.47 -0.56
CA ALA A 152 -16.78 1.74 0.70
C ALA A 152 -18.10 1.06 1.09
N VAL A 153 -19.26 1.71 0.86
CA VAL A 153 -20.57 1.12 1.15
C VAL A 153 -20.83 -0.06 0.21
N ALA A 154 -20.61 0.11 -1.09
CA ALA A 154 -20.80 -0.97 -2.06
C ALA A 154 -19.88 -2.17 -1.78
N LYS A 155 -18.63 -1.91 -1.37
CA LYS A 155 -17.68 -2.97 -0.99
C LYS A 155 -18.11 -3.70 0.28
N THR A 156 -18.47 -2.96 1.33
CA THR A 156 -18.94 -3.55 2.60
C THR A 156 -20.20 -4.40 2.37
N LEU A 157 -21.12 -3.92 1.54
CA LEU A 157 -22.35 -4.62 1.21
C LEU A 157 -22.06 -5.91 0.42
N ALA A 158 -21.13 -5.86 -0.54
CA ALA A 158 -20.65 -7.05 -1.24
C ALA A 158 -20.02 -8.06 -0.28
N ASP A 159 -19.20 -7.60 0.66
CA ASP A 159 -18.52 -8.48 1.61
C ASP A 159 -19.50 -9.17 2.60
N VAL A 160 -20.58 -8.51 2.98
CA VAL A 160 -21.62 -9.07 3.87
C VAL A 160 -22.57 -10.02 3.13
N ILE A 161 -22.92 -9.69 1.88
CA ILE A 161 -23.93 -10.45 1.13
C ILE A 161 -23.34 -11.67 0.41
N CYS A 162 -22.07 -11.61 0.00
CA CYS A 162 -21.40 -12.76 -0.60
C CYS A 162 -21.11 -13.82 0.47
N THR A 163 -21.89 -14.89 0.47
CA THR A 163 -21.84 -15.97 1.47
C THR A 163 -20.84 -17.07 1.13
N TYR A 164 -20.33 -17.10 -0.11
CA TYR A 164 -19.32 -18.10 -0.50
C TYR A 164 -17.97 -17.81 0.14
N GLN A 165 -17.45 -18.78 0.89
CA GLN A 165 -16.10 -18.81 1.43
C GLN A 165 -15.34 -20.02 0.85
N PRO A 166 -14.17 -19.83 0.24
CA PRO A 166 -13.35 -20.95 -0.23
C PRO A 166 -12.80 -21.76 0.96
N THR A 167 -12.69 -23.08 0.80
CA THR A 167 -12.37 -24.03 1.87
C THR A 167 -10.96 -23.91 2.46
N ASN A 168 -10.08 -23.10 1.86
CA ASN A 168 -8.67 -22.93 2.28
C ASN A 168 -8.38 -21.56 2.94
N PHE A 169 -9.40 -20.89 3.47
CA PHE A 169 -9.24 -19.52 3.95
C PHE A 169 -8.92 -19.45 5.45
N THR A 170 -7.79 -18.82 5.80
CA THR A 170 -7.51 -18.40 7.19
C THR A 170 -8.05 -16.98 7.41
N CYS A 171 -8.51 -16.68 8.62
CA CYS A 171 -9.31 -15.49 8.95
C CYS A 171 -8.64 -14.11 8.68
N ASN A 172 -7.39 -14.06 8.21
CA ASN A 172 -6.62 -12.83 8.02
C ASN A 172 -6.42 -12.40 6.56
N ASP A 173 -6.80 -13.21 5.59
CA ASP A 173 -6.62 -12.88 4.17
C ASP A 173 -7.82 -12.09 3.62
N THR A 174 -7.61 -11.26 2.61
CA THR A 174 -8.70 -10.62 1.86
C THR A 174 -9.11 -11.51 0.70
N ILE A 175 -10.38 -11.92 0.64
CA ILE A 175 -10.89 -12.80 -0.43
C ILE A 175 -10.68 -12.10 -1.78
N PRO A 176 -10.04 -12.74 -2.77
CA PRO A 176 -9.82 -12.14 -4.09
C PRO A 176 -11.14 -11.71 -4.75
N ASP A 177 -11.15 -10.55 -5.41
CA ASP A 177 -12.35 -9.98 -6.04
C ASP A 177 -12.87 -10.78 -7.25
N THR A 178 -12.09 -11.75 -7.72
CA THR A 178 -12.42 -12.68 -8.80
C THR A 178 -13.18 -13.92 -8.33
N GLU A 179 -13.34 -14.12 -7.03
CA GLU A 179 -14.06 -15.26 -6.48
C GLU A 179 -15.58 -15.13 -6.67
N ILE A 180 -16.26 -16.27 -6.67
CA ILE A 180 -17.72 -16.34 -6.84
C ILE A 180 -18.40 -15.82 -5.57
N CYS A 181 -19.44 -15.01 -5.71
CA CYS A 181 -20.19 -14.43 -4.58
C CYS A 181 -21.19 -15.44 -3.97
N TRP A 182 -21.84 -16.26 -4.80
CA TRP A 182 -22.81 -17.30 -4.40
C TRP A 182 -22.56 -18.61 -5.14
N LYS A 183 -22.69 -19.75 -4.46
CA LYS A 183 -22.44 -21.07 -5.04
C LYS A 183 -23.38 -21.42 -6.22
N GLU A 184 -24.56 -20.82 -6.28
CA GLU A 184 -25.59 -21.12 -7.29
C GLU A 184 -25.60 -20.14 -8.47
N PHE A 185 -24.96 -18.98 -8.35
CA PHE A 185 -24.94 -17.95 -9.39
C PHE A 185 -23.51 -17.66 -9.81
N THR A 186 -23.25 -17.61 -11.12
CA THR A 186 -21.94 -17.26 -11.71
C THR A 186 -21.66 -15.75 -11.63
N LEU A 187 -21.95 -15.13 -10.49
CA LEU A 187 -21.68 -13.71 -10.23
C LEU A 187 -20.41 -13.61 -9.39
N ASN A 188 -19.39 -12.94 -9.94
CA ASN A 188 -18.14 -12.69 -9.21
C ASN A 188 -18.35 -11.61 -8.14
N ARG A 189 -17.48 -11.57 -7.12
CA ARG A 189 -17.48 -10.51 -6.10
C ARG A 189 -17.33 -9.12 -6.71
N SER A 190 -16.55 -8.97 -7.78
CA SER A 190 -16.45 -7.71 -8.54
C SER A 190 -17.76 -7.30 -9.21
N ASP A 191 -18.56 -8.25 -9.67
CA ASP A 191 -19.83 -7.99 -10.34
C ASP A 191 -20.91 -7.64 -9.31
N ALA A 192 -20.92 -8.35 -8.18
CA ALA A 192 -21.73 -7.98 -7.02
C ALA A 192 -21.41 -6.54 -6.55
N TYR A 193 -20.13 -6.19 -6.44
CA TYR A 193 -19.71 -4.82 -6.13
C TYR A 193 -20.26 -3.79 -7.13
N ARG A 194 -20.17 -4.05 -8.44
CA ARG A 194 -20.69 -3.15 -9.48
C ARG A 194 -22.21 -3.00 -9.41
N ILE A 195 -22.93 -4.08 -9.10
CA ILE A 195 -24.38 -4.07 -8.89
C ILE A 195 -24.73 -3.21 -7.68
N PHE A 196 -24.06 -3.42 -6.54
CA PHE A 196 -24.31 -2.62 -5.33
C PHE A 196 -23.93 -1.14 -5.51
N LEU A 197 -22.85 -0.85 -6.24
CA LEU A 197 -22.49 0.52 -6.61
C LEU A 197 -23.57 1.17 -7.48
N SER A 198 -24.11 0.43 -8.46
CA SER A 198 -25.20 0.91 -9.30
C SER A 198 -26.46 1.17 -8.47
N ILE A 199 -26.85 0.25 -7.59
CA ILE A 199 -27.98 0.41 -6.67
C ILE A 199 -27.78 1.65 -5.78
N PHE A 200 -26.58 1.85 -5.23
CA PHE A 200 -26.26 3.02 -4.42
C PHE A 200 -26.45 4.32 -5.21
N ILE A 201 -25.96 4.38 -6.45
CA ILE A 201 -26.12 5.56 -7.33
C ILE A 201 -27.60 5.78 -7.68
N PHE A 202 -28.36 4.73 -8.01
CA PHE A 202 -29.78 4.87 -8.33
C PHE A 202 -30.64 5.24 -7.13
N LEU A 203 -30.30 4.77 -5.93
CA LEU A 203 -31.04 5.08 -4.71
C LEU A 203 -30.73 6.50 -4.20
N LEU A 204 -29.46 6.89 -4.13
CA LEU A 204 -29.03 8.15 -3.54
C LEU A 204 -28.82 9.27 -4.55
N GLY A 205 -28.55 8.96 -5.81
CA GLY A 205 -28.39 9.94 -6.89
C GLY A 205 -29.60 10.89 -7.02
N PRO A 206 -30.85 10.39 -7.03
CA PRO A 206 -32.04 11.25 -7.02
C PRO A 206 -32.04 12.28 -5.89
N PHE A 207 -31.61 11.92 -4.68
CA PHE A 207 -31.58 12.85 -3.55
C PHE A 207 -30.54 13.98 -3.69
N VAL A 208 -29.56 13.84 -4.59
CA VAL A 208 -28.60 14.91 -4.92
C VAL A 208 -29.20 15.91 -5.93
N PHE A 209 -29.99 15.43 -6.88
CA PHE A 209 -30.60 16.27 -7.92
C PHE A 209 -31.93 16.89 -7.50
N PHE A 210 -32.70 16.20 -6.65
CA PHE A 210 -33.91 16.75 -6.06
C PHE A 210 -33.53 17.53 -4.78
N ASN A 211 -34.03 18.76 -4.64
CA ASN A 211 -33.78 19.71 -3.53
C ASN A 211 -34.27 19.23 -2.13
N ILE A 212 -34.26 17.92 -1.86
CA ILE A 212 -34.68 17.24 -0.63
C ILE A 212 -33.74 17.58 0.55
N GLN A 213 -32.57 18.15 0.26
CA GLN A 213 -31.53 18.59 1.22
C GLN A 213 -32.02 19.60 2.27
N LYS A 214 -33.17 20.26 2.06
CA LYS A 214 -33.75 21.22 3.01
C LYS A 214 -34.66 20.60 4.08
N THR A 215 -34.81 19.27 4.10
CA THR A 215 -35.70 18.63 5.09
C THR A 215 -34.96 18.37 6.41
N LYS A 216 -35.39 19.06 7.47
CA LYS A 216 -34.98 18.81 8.88
C LYS A 216 -35.01 17.32 9.24
N TYR A 217 -35.93 16.59 8.62
CA TYR A 217 -36.11 15.14 8.76
C TYR A 217 -34.89 14.31 8.32
N LEU A 218 -34.21 14.67 7.22
CA LEU A 218 -33.04 13.92 6.75
C LEU A 218 -31.86 14.06 7.72
N GLN A 219 -31.69 15.25 8.30
CA GLN A 219 -30.67 15.50 9.32
C GLN A 219 -30.99 14.75 10.63
N LEU A 220 -32.25 14.76 11.06
CA LEU A 220 -32.69 14.00 12.23
C LEU A 220 -32.52 12.49 12.03
N LEU A 221 -32.90 11.96 10.87
CA LEU A 221 -32.72 10.56 10.50
C LEU A 221 -31.24 10.16 10.50
N THR A 222 -30.37 10.99 9.92
CA THR A 222 -28.93 10.73 9.89
C THR A 222 -28.34 10.69 11.30
N SER A 223 -28.77 11.61 12.18
CA SER A 223 -28.37 11.61 13.59
C SER A 223 -28.86 10.38 14.33
N ALA A 224 -30.13 10.01 14.15
CA ALA A 224 -30.72 8.82 14.75
C ALA A 224 -30.02 7.53 14.31
N MET A 225 -29.76 7.35 13.01
CA MET A 225 -29.04 6.20 12.46
C MET A 225 -27.61 6.10 13.01
N ARG A 226 -26.93 7.23 13.17
CA ARG A 226 -25.59 7.28 13.76
C ARG A 226 -25.62 6.83 15.22
N SER A 227 -26.52 7.37 16.02
CA SER A 227 -26.68 6.97 17.42
C SER A 227 -27.04 5.49 17.55
N LEU A 228 -27.94 4.98 16.71
CA LEU A 228 -28.29 3.56 16.66
C LEU A 228 -27.07 2.68 16.36
N ALA A 229 -26.28 3.03 15.34
CA ALA A 229 -25.08 2.28 14.98
C ALA A 229 -24.05 2.25 16.13
N PHE A 230 -23.83 3.38 16.82
CA PHE A 230 -22.97 3.43 18.00
C PHE A 230 -23.47 2.54 19.14
N THR A 231 -24.77 2.59 19.44
CA THR A 231 -25.37 1.75 20.48
C THR A 231 -25.22 0.26 20.14
N ILE A 232 -25.48 -0.14 18.90
CA ILE A 232 -25.31 -1.54 18.46
C ILE A 232 -23.86 -2.00 18.61
N MET A 233 -22.88 -1.19 18.21
CA MET A 233 -21.46 -1.53 18.36
C MET A 233 -21.07 -1.71 19.82
N ILE A 234 -21.50 -0.82 20.71
CA ILE A 234 -21.21 -0.90 22.15
C ILE A 234 -21.84 -2.16 22.75
N VAL A 235 -23.11 -2.43 22.45
CA VAL A 235 -23.81 -3.62 22.94
C VAL A 235 -23.13 -4.89 22.45
N TYR A 236 -22.72 -4.95 21.17
CA TYR A 236 -22.02 -6.11 20.61
C TYR A 236 -20.63 -6.31 21.23
N ALA A 237 -19.87 -5.23 21.43
CA ALA A 237 -18.57 -5.28 22.09
C ALA A 237 -18.68 -5.77 23.54
N LEU A 238 -19.65 -5.26 24.30
CA LEU A 238 -19.95 -5.71 25.66
C LEU A 238 -20.35 -7.18 25.69
N LYS A 239 -21.29 -7.60 24.81
CA LYS A 239 -21.72 -9.00 24.71
C LYS A 239 -20.53 -9.93 24.41
N ASN A 240 -19.67 -9.57 23.47
CA ASN A 240 -18.51 -10.39 23.13
C ASN A 240 -17.50 -10.48 24.28
N LEU A 241 -17.28 -9.37 25.00
CA LEU A 241 -16.41 -9.35 26.18
C LEU A 241 -16.95 -10.23 27.31
N PHE A 242 -18.27 -10.24 27.54
CA PHE A 242 -18.88 -11.08 28.57
C PHE A 242 -18.90 -12.57 28.22
N ILE A 243 -19.13 -12.92 26.95
CA ILE A 243 -19.26 -14.34 26.54
C ILE A 243 -17.89 -14.99 26.29
N HIS A 244 -16.98 -14.31 25.59
CA HIS A 244 -15.74 -14.89 25.11
C HIS A 244 -14.51 -14.47 25.93
N GLY A 245 -14.69 -13.57 26.91
CA GLY A 245 -13.60 -13.02 27.72
C GLY A 245 -12.66 -12.09 26.92
N PRO A 246 -11.57 -11.61 27.54
CA PRO A 246 -10.56 -10.82 26.85
C PRO A 246 -9.82 -11.70 25.83
N GLN A 247 -9.92 -11.34 24.55
CA GLN A 247 -9.19 -12.02 23.47
C GLN A 247 -8.04 -11.15 22.96
N GLY A 248 -6.82 -11.67 23.09
CA GLY A 248 -5.59 -11.07 22.57
C GLY A 248 -4.89 -10.11 23.54
N ASN A 249 -3.56 -10.09 23.47
CA ASN A 249 -2.70 -9.12 24.15
C ASN A 249 -2.09 -8.20 23.08
N PRO A 250 -2.78 -7.12 22.66
CA PRO A 250 -2.24 -6.24 21.63
C PRO A 250 -0.93 -5.60 22.13
N PRO A 251 0.13 -5.54 21.30
CA PRO A 251 1.38 -4.91 21.68
C PRO A 251 1.16 -3.43 22.02
N ALA A 252 2.01 -2.85 22.87
CA ALA A 252 1.91 -1.44 23.24
C ALA A 252 2.04 -0.51 22.03
N ALA A 253 3.00 -0.77 21.16
CA ALA A 253 3.14 -0.14 19.85
C ALA A 253 3.79 -1.12 18.88
N ASN A 254 3.28 -1.18 17.65
CA ASN A 254 3.92 -1.87 16.55
C ASN A 254 4.36 -0.85 15.50
N ILE A 255 5.64 -0.47 15.53
CA ILE A 255 6.24 0.55 14.64
C ILE A 255 6.84 -0.09 13.38
N MET A 256 6.82 -1.43 13.25
CA MET A 256 7.13 -2.07 11.97
C MET A 256 5.96 -1.86 11.02
N ALA A 257 6.01 -0.77 10.26
CA ALA A 257 5.04 -0.45 9.22
C ALA A 257 5.12 -1.51 8.10
N LYS A 258 4.34 -2.60 8.21
CA LYS A 258 3.87 -3.32 7.03
C LYS A 258 3.04 -2.32 6.21
N SER A 259 3.52 -2.01 5.02
CA SER A 259 2.96 -1.09 4.04
C SER A 259 1.42 -1.09 4.02
N ILE A 260 0.84 0.11 4.15
CA ILE A 260 -0.58 0.38 3.94
C ILE A 260 -0.92 -0.01 2.49
N PRO A 261 -1.92 -0.87 2.23
CA PRO A 261 -2.29 -1.24 0.87
C PRO A 261 -3.00 -0.07 0.18
N THR A 262 -2.30 0.65 -0.68
CA THR A 262 -2.88 1.60 -1.63
C THR A 262 -3.41 0.84 -2.84
N ASN A 263 -4.47 0.06 -2.67
CA ASN A 263 -5.23 -0.48 -3.81
C ASN A 263 -6.46 0.38 -4.03
N GLY A 264 -6.36 1.30 -4.99
CA GLY A 264 -7.51 2.07 -5.38
C GLY A 264 -7.24 3.18 -6.38
N PHE A 265 -6.48 2.94 -7.45
CA PHE A 265 -6.63 3.71 -8.70
C PHE A 265 -6.12 2.86 -9.88
N TYR A 266 -6.97 2.75 -10.89
CA TYR A 266 -6.86 1.87 -12.06
C TYR A 266 -5.63 2.14 -12.94
N SER A 267 -5.08 1.07 -13.52
CA SER A 267 -4.55 1.12 -14.88
C SER A 267 -5.13 -0.06 -15.67
N THR A 268 -5.99 0.28 -16.62
CA THR A 268 -6.52 -0.59 -17.65
C THR A 268 -5.40 -0.96 -18.63
N TYR A 269 -4.98 -2.21 -18.64
CA TYR A 269 -4.41 -2.83 -19.84
C TYR A 269 -5.23 -4.07 -20.18
N SER A 270 -6.02 -3.92 -21.24
CA SER A 270 -6.67 -5.00 -21.95
C SER A 270 -5.58 -5.90 -22.55
N ASN A 271 -5.52 -7.14 -22.08
CA ASN A 271 -5.00 -8.24 -22.88
C ASN A 271 -5.94 -9.42 -22.68
N ARG A 272 -6.45 -9.95 -23.81
CA ARG A 272 -7.20 -11.20 -23.84
C ARG A 272 -6.33 -12.30 -23.22
N VAL A 273 -6.64 -12.70 -22.00
CA VAL A 273 -6.05 -13.91 -21.41
C VAL A 273 -6.98 -15.06 -21.73
N ILE A 274 -6.49 -15.94 -22.60
CA ILE A 274 -7.02 -17.29 -22.80
C ILE A 274 -7.00 -17.98 -21.43
N ILE A 275 -8.18 -18.36 -20.93
CA ILE A 275 -8.31 -19.13 -19.68
C ILE A 275 -7.67 -20.50 -19.91
N LYS A 276 -6.41 -20.66 -19.49
CA LYS A 276 -5.84 -21.97 -19.17
C LYS A 276 -6.16 -22.25 -17.71
N GLN A 277 -6.75 -23.41 -17.43
CA GLN A 277 -6.96 -23.94 -16.08
C GLN A 277 -5.69 -23.76 -15.23
N PHE A 278 -5.79 -23.12 -14.06
CA PHE A 278 -4.68 -23.03 -13.12
C PHE A 278 -4.42 -24.41 -12.53
N LYS A 279 -3.31 -25.04 -12.94
CA LYS A 279 -2.68 -26.12 -12.16
C LYS A 279 -2.24 -25.53 -10.83
N LYS A 280 -2.56 -26.22 -9.75
CA LYS A 280 -1.94 -25.99 -8.44
C LYS A 280 -0.47 -26.40 -8.58
N TYR A 281 0.44 -25.45 -8.42
CA TYR A 281 1.88 -25.70 -8.41
C TYR A 281 2.26 -26.28 -7.03
N ASP A 282 3.11 -27.30 -7.01
CA ASP A 282 3.49 -28.04 -5.81
C ASP A 282 4.77 -27.47 -5.16
N MET A 283 5.50 -26.55 -5.83
CA MET A 283 6.67 -25.82 -5.29
C MET A 283 6.38 -24.35 -4.95
N LYS A 284 6.66 -23.95 -3.70
CA LYS A 284 6.67 -22.55 -3.24
C LYS A 284 8.08 -22.09 -2.87
N VAL A 285 8.48 -20.91 -3.33
CA VAL A 285 9.77 -20.28 -2.98
C VAL A 285 9.51 -18.97 -2.24
N GLN A 286 9.99 -18.86 -1.01
CA GLN A 286 9.95 -17.63 -0.22
C GLN A 286 11.34 -16.99 -0.18
N ILE A 287 11.40 -15.73 -0.60
CA ILE A 287 12.61 -14.90 -0.60
C ILE A 287 12.80 -14.31 0.80
N LEU A 288 13.98 -14.52 1.40
CA LEU A 288 14.35 -14.02 2.71
C LEU A 288 15.57 -13.10 2.56
N PRO A 289 15.39 -11.77 2.64
CA PRO A 289 16.51 -10.82 2.66
C PRO A 289 17.41 -11.07 3.86
N ALA A 290 18.73 -10.99 3.67
CA ALA A 290 19.73 -11.10 4.72
C ALA A 290 20.85 -10.07 4.52
N LEU A 291 21.56 -9.76 5.60
CA LEU A 291 22.66 -8.80 5.61
C LEU A 291 22.24 -7.46 4.96
N GLN A 292 23.03 -6.96 4.01
CA GLN A 292 22.76 -5.72 3.29
C GLN A 292 21.98 -5.97 1.98
N ASP A 293 22.36 -6.99 1.23
CA ASP A 293 21.81 -7.26 -0.10
C ASP A 293 21.75 -8.75 -0.48
N ASN A 294 22.02 -9.68 0.46
CA ASN A 294 21.94 -11.11 0.21
C ASN A 294 20.48 -11.61 0.22
N TYR A 295 20.23 -12.67 -0.53
CA TYR A 295 18.99 -13.43 -0.50
C TYR A 295 19.22 -14.88 -0.07
N MET A 296 18.44 -15.30 0.92
CA MET A 296 18.25 -16.71 1.26
C MET A 296 16.90 -17.16 0.70
N TYR A 297 16.76 -18.44 0.36
CA TYR A 297 15.52 -18.93 -0.27
C TYR A 297 14.97 -20.16 0.46
N LEU A 298 13.80 -20.00 1.07
CA LEU A 298 13.08 -21.13 1.66
C LEU A 298 12.22 -21.77 0.57
N ILE A 299 12.58 -22.99 0.19
CA ILE A 299 11.91 -23.81 -0.82
C ILE A 299 11.01 -24.78 -0.08
N ILE A 300 9.74 -24.80 -0.44
CA ILE A 300 8.72 -25.62 0.21
C ILE A 300 8.08 -26.52 -0.85
N ASP A 301 8.10 -27.82 -0.60
CA ASP A 301 7.20 -28.77 -1.24
C ASP A 301 5.84 -28.67 -0.54
N GLU A 302 4.86 -28.06 -1.19
CA GLU A 302 3.53 -27.87 -0.63
C GLU A 302 2.77 -29.20 -0.44
N THR A 303 3.18 -30.27 -1.12
CA THR A 303 2.57 -31.60 -0.95
C THR A 303 3.06 -32.31 0.30
N SER A 304 4.38 -32.37 0.54
CA SER A 304 4.94 -33.06 1.70
C SER A 304 5.12 -32.16 2.93
N GLN A 305 5.06 -30.83 2.75
CA GLN A 305 5.46 -29.83 3.74
C GLN A 305 6.94 -29.96 4.18
N GLU A 306 7.76 -30.69 3.42
CA GLU A 306 9.21 -30.61 3.54
C GLU A 306 9.74 -29.33 2.93
N ALA A 307 10.80 -28.80 3.53
CA ALA A 307 11.46 -27.58 3.06
C ALA A 307 12.98 -27.72 3.03
N ALA A 308 13.59 -26.96 2.14
CA ALA A 308 15.02 -26.70 2.12
C ALA A 308 15.29 -25.20 2.17
N ILE A 309 16.43 -24.82 2.72
CA ILE A 309 16.89 -23.43 2.74
C ILE A 309 18.17 -23.29 1.92
N VAL A 310 18.20 -22.32 1.02
CA VAL A 310 19.40 -21.96 0.25
C VAL A 310 20.16 -20.85 0.97
N ASP A 311 21.48 -21.03 1.13
CA ASP A 311 22.45 -20.06 1.65
C ASP A 311 22.03 -19.37 2.97
N PRO A 312 21.81 -20.11 4.08
CA PRO A 312 21.16 -19.62 5.29
C PRO A 312 22.09 -18.82 6.23
N VAL A 313 22.62 -17.68 5.79
CA VAL A 313 23.54 -16.86 6.60
C VAL A 313 22.92 -16.30 7.89
N ASP A 314 21.60 -16.10 7.93
CA ASP A 314 20.85 -15.69 9.14
C ASP A 314 19.87 -16.78 9.61
N PRO A 315 20.31 -17.68 10.51
CA PRO A 315 19.48 -18.78 11.02
C PRO A 315 18.24 -18.37 11.80
N ASP A 316 18.19 -17.16 12.36
CA ASP A 316 17.04 -16.70 13.14
C ASP A 316 15.89 -16.30 12.21
N THR A 317 16.19 -15.60 11.09
CA THR A 317 15.24 -15.31 10.02
C THR A 317 14.71 -16.59 9.37
N VAL A 318 15.59 -17.57 9.12
CA VAL A 318 15.18 -18.88 8.60
C VAL A 318 14.23 -19.59 9.57
N ALA A 319 14.56 -19.64 10.86
CA ALA A 319 13.72 -20.29 11.85
C ALA A 319 12.31 -19.65 11.95
N CYS A 320 12.25 -18.32 11.88
CA CYS A 320 10.99 -17.59 11.84
C CYS A 320 10.17 -17.95 10.60
N ALA A 321 10.79 -18.01 9.41
CA ALA A 321 10.11 -18.37 8.17
C ALA A 321 9.59 -19.82 8.18
N VAL A 322 10.39 -20.76 8.71
CA VAL A 322 9.98 -22.17 8.88
C VAL A 322 8.77 -22.28 9.80
N GLN A 323 8.78 -21.58 10.94
CA GLN A 323 7.65 -21.57 11.87
C GLN A 323 6.40 -20.92 11.27
N GLN A 324 6.55 -19.81 10.53
CA GLN A 324 5.43 -19.10 9.89
C GLN A 324 4.73 -19.95 8.82
N ASN A 325 5.47 -20.75 8.08
CA ASN A 325 4.90 -21.64 7.06
C ASN A 325 4.49 -23.01 7.62
N ASN A 326 4.82 -23.32 8.88
CA ASN A 326 4.56 -24.62 9.50
C ASN A 326 5.12 -25.81 8.70
N VAL A 327 6.36 -25.67 8.22
CA VAL A 327 7.04 -26.67 7.38
C VAL A 327 8.15 -27.40 8.14
N SER A 328 8.53 -28.58 7.66
CA SER A 328 9.66 -29.35 8.18
C SER A 328 10.92 -29.03 7.39
N LEU A 329 11.84 -28.25 7.98
CA LEU A 329 13.13 -27.97 7.36
C LEU A 329 14.03 -29.22 7.44
N THR A 330 14.37 -29.82 6.30
CA THR A 330 15.17 -31.05 6.23
C THR A 330 16.55 -30.85 5.61
N LYS A 331 16.71 -29.84 4.76
CA LYS A 331 17.94 -29.64 3.96
C LYS A 331 18.43 -28.21 3.94
N VAL A 332 19.74 -28.06 3.92
CA VAL A 332 20.45 -26.80 3.62
C VAL A 332 21.18 -26.98 2.30
N LEU A 333 20.98 -26.06 1.38
CA LEU A 333 21.64 -26.04 0.08
C LEU A 333 22.61 -24.86 0.05
N THR A 334 23.91 -25.13 0.14
CA THR A 334 24.93 -24.08 0.15
C THR A 334 25.59 -24.00 -1.22
N THR A 335 25.39 -22.88 -1.92
CA THR A 335 25.89 -22.68 -3.28
C THR A 335 27.42 -22.63 -3.32
N HIS A 336 28.04 -21.96 -2.34
CA HIS A 336 29.49 -21.88 -2.22
C HIS A 336 29.95 -21.50 -0.79
N HIS A 337 31.26 -21.51 -0.57
CA HIS A 337 31.86 -21.43 0.77
C HIS A 337 32.01 -20.01 1.35
N HIS A 338 31.69 -18.94 0.60
CA HIS A 338 31.82 -17.60 1.16
C HIS A 338 30.90 -17.42 2.36
N TRP A 339 31.38 -16.65 3.33
CA TRP A 339 30.76 -16.54 4.65
C TRP A 339 29.33 -16.01 4.61
N ASP A 340 29.04 -15.09 3.70
CA ASP A 340 27.72 -14.50 3.51
C ASP A 340 26.67 -15.46 2.92
N HIS A 341 27.09 -16.68 2.56
CA HIS A 341 26.22 -17.78 2.14
C HIS A 341 26.26 -18.96 3.12
N ALA A 342 27.47 -19.37 3.53
CA ALA A 342 27.68 -20.57 4.36
C ALA A 342 27.76 -20.28 5.88
N GLY A 343 27.95 -19.03 6.29
CA GLY A 343 28.32 -18.65 7.66
C GLY A 343 27.26 -18.94 8.73
N GLY A 344 26.01 -19.19 8.33
CA GLY A 344 24.94 -19.57 9.25
C GLY A 344 24.75 -21.08 9.43
N ASN A 345 25.43 -21.93 8.63
CA ASN A 345 25.20 -23.37 8.60
C ASN A 345 25.33 -24.03 9.99
N ILE A 346 26.44 -23.80 10.69
CA ILE A 346 26.69 -24.39 12.03
C ILE A 346 25.57 -24.00 13.01
N LYS A 347 25.19 -22.72 13.04
CA LYS A 347 24.18 -22.21 13.99
C LYS A 347 22.79 -22.73 13.61
N LEU A 348 22.48 -22.92 12.34
CA LEU A 348 21.22 -23.50 11.88
C LEU A 348 21.12 -24.99 12.25
N CYS A 349 22.17 -25.79 12.05
CA CYS A 349 22.22 -27.20 12.47
C CYS A 349 22.10 -27.39 13.99
N LYS A 350 22.44 -26.39 14.80
CA LYS A 350 22.19 -26.40 16.26
C LYS A 350 20.73 -26.11 16.62
N LYS A 351 20.00 -25.39 15.77
CA LYS A 351 18.59 -25.05 15.98
C LYS A 351 17.65 -26.15 15.49
N PHE A 352 18.00 -26.80 14.39
CA PHE A 352 17.23 -27.85 13.77
C PHE A 352 18.02 -29.15 13.76
N ASN A 353 17.48 -30.18 14.41
CA ASN A 353 18.12 -31.49 14.44
C ASN A 353 18.00 -32.18 13.07
N ASN A 354 19.00 -32.99 12.72
CA ASN A 354 19.03 -33.84 11.51
C ASN A 354 18.97 -33.09 10.17
N LEU A 355 19.44 -31.84 10.11
CA LEU A 355 19.62 -31.16 8.82
C LEU A 355 20.74 -31.79 8.00
N GLN A 356 20.47 -32.06 6.73
CA GLN A 356 21.48 -32.41 5.75
C GLN A 356 21.98 -31.15 5.05
N VAL A 357 23.28 -30.87 5.17
CA VAL A 357 23.93 -29.73 4.52
C VAL A 357 24.60 -30.19 3.25
N TYR A 358 24.07 -29.73 2.11
CA TYR A 358 24.55 -30.00 0.76
C TYR A 358 25.47 -28.88 0.28
N GLY A 359 26.52 -29.24 -0.46
CA GLY A 359 27.47 -28.28 -1.02
C GLY A 359 28.56 -28.96 -1.85
N GLY A 360 29.22 -28.20 -2.74
CA GLY A 360 30.28 -28.72 -3.62
C GLY A 360 31.70 -28.63 -3.06
N ASP A 361 31.89 -27.97 -1.91
CA ASP A 361 33.19 -27.53 -1.41
C ASP A 361 33.41 -27.98 0.05
N GLU A 362 34.59 -28.53 0.35
CA GLU A 362 34.95 -28.98 1.71
C GLU A 362 35.12 -27.83 2.69
N ARG A 363 35.29 -26.60 2.18
CA ARG A 363 35.37 -25.38 2.98
C ARG A 363 34.01 -24.96 3.56
N ILE A 364 32.92 -25.55 3.10
CA ILE A 364 31.57 -25.28 3.63
C ILE A 364 31.46 -25.88 5.04
N GLU A 365 31.22 -25.00 6.01
CA GLU A 365 31.04 -25.43 7.39
C GLU A 365 29.75 -26.27 7.58
N ALA A 366 29.83 -27.25 8.48
CA ALA A 366 28.77 -28.22 8.77
C ALA A 366 28.31 -29.08 7.55
N LEU A 367 29.10 -29.14 6.48
CA LEU A 367 28.81 -30.00 5.32
C LEU A 367 28.62 -31.46 5.73
N THR A 368 27.49 -32.05 5.35
CA THR A 368 27.21 -33.49 5.56
C THR A 368 27.12 -34.26 4.24
N CYS A 369 26.74 -33.58 3.16
CA CYS A 369 26.46 -34.17 1.86
C CYS A 369 27.23 -33.42 0.76
N LYS A 370 28.47 -33.85 0.48
CA LYS A 370 29.25 -33.29 -0.63
C LYS A 370 28.66 -33.76 -1.97
N VAL A 371 28.31 -32.83 -2.84
CA VAL A 371 27.73 -33.11 -4.16
C VAL A 371 28.66 -32.72 -5.30
N LYS A 372 28.43 -33.34 -6.46
CA LYS A 372 29.14 -33.11 -7.72
C LYS A 372 28.15 -32.72 -8.83
N HIS A 373 28.69 -32.37 -9.99
CA HIS A 373 27.89 -32.10 -11.17
C HIS A 373 27.00 -33.30 -11.53
N ASN A 374 25.71 -33.03 -11.78
CA ASN A 374 24.64 -33.98 -12.06
C ASN A 374 24.25 -34.93 -10.92
N ASP A 375 24.71 -34.72 -9.69
CA ASP A 375 24.12 -35.42 -8.55
C ASP A 375 22.67 -34.98 -8.35
N ILE A 376 21.81 -35.93 -8.00
CA ILE A 376 20.37 -35.72 -7.83
C ILE A 376 19.95 -36.14 -6.42
N PHE A 377 19.12 -35.32 -5.78
CA PHE A 377 18.43 -35.65 -4.53
C PHE A 377 17.06 -34.96 -4.50
N ASN A 378 16.24 -35.24 -3.48
CA ASN A 378 14.88 -34.72 -3.41
C ASN A 378 14.63 -33.86 -2.16
N ILE A 379 13.72 -32.89 -2.27
CA ILE A 379 13.05 -32.20 -1.16
C ILE A 379 11.60 -32.61 -1.23
N GLY A 380 11.16 -33.55 -0.38
CA GLY A 380 9.88 -34.23 -0.60
C GLY A 380 9.78 -34.80 -2.02
N LYS A 381 8.86 -34.26 -2.84
CA LYS A 381 8.66 -34.63 -4.25
C LYS A 381 9.48 -33.83 -5.25
N LEU A 382 10.06 -32.71 -4.84
CA LEU A 382 10.85 -31.83 -5.70
C LEU A 382 12.19 -32.48 -6.00
N GLN A 383 12.53 -32.65 -7.28
CA GLN A 383 13.82 -33.19 -7.70
C GLN A 383 14.83 -32.04 -7.83
N VAL A 384 15.96 -32.15 -7.16
CA VAL A 384 17.07 -31.21 -7.22
C VAL A 384 18.25 -31.85 -7.95
N GLN A 385 18.66 -31.22 -9.05
CA GLN A 385 19.88 -31.55 -9.79
C GLN A 385 20.98 -30.54 -9.47
N CYS A 386 22.16 -31.02 -9.10
CA CYS A 386 23.31 -30.20 -8.79
C CYS A 386 24.08 -29.86 -10.07
N LEU A 387 24.25 -28.56 -10.36
CA LEU A 387 24.98 -28.07 -11.52
C LEU A 387 26.27 -27.40 -11.04
N SER A 388 27.40 -28.09 -11.17
CA SER A 388 28.70 -27.46 -10.87
C SER A 388 29.04 -26.35 -11.85
N THR A 389 29.29 -25.15 -11.31
CA THR A 389 29.57 -23.92 -12.06
C THR A 389 30.81 -23.22 -11.50
N PRO A 390 31.99 -23.87 -11.55
CA PRO A 390 33.20 -23.30 -10.98
C PRO A 390 33.57 -22.00 -11.71
N CYS A 391 33.79 -20.91 -10.98
CA CYS A 391 34.47 -19.71 -11.47
C CYS A 391 34.58 -18.68 -10.33
N HIS A 392 33.43 -18.25 -9.80
CA HIS A 392 33.38 -17.36 -8.66
C HIS A 392 34.11 -17.97 -7.47
N THR A 393 33.79 -19.23 -7.19
CA THR A 393 34.63 -20.14 -6.41
C THR A 393 34.78 -21.45 -7.17
N THR A 394 35.82 -22.22 -6.84
CA THR A 394 36.11 -23.52 -7.47
C THR A 394 35.07 -24.61 -7.13
N GLY A 395 34.41 -24.51 -5.98
CA GLY A 395 33.41 -25.48 -5.51
C GLY A 395 31.95 -25.03 -5.69
N HIS A 396 31.68 -24.01 -6.52
CA HIS A 396 30.33 -23.44 -6.67
C HIS A 396 29.35 -24.43 -7.34
N ILE A 397 28.16 -24.57 -6.74
CA ILE A 397 27.04 -25.40 -7.22
C ILE A 397 25.79 -24.51 -7.37
N CYS A 398 25.19 -24.56 -8.56
CA CYS A 398 23.81 -24.13 -8.77
C CYS A 398 22.85 -25.31 -8.54
N TYR A 399 21.70 -25.06 -7.91
CA TYR A 399 20.69 -26.09 -7.67
C TYR A 399 19.51 -25.89 -8.61
N TYR A 400 19.32 -26.82 -9.55
CA TYR A 400 18.21 -26.81 -10.50
C TYR A 400 17.09 -27.71 -9.99
N ILE A 401 15.91 -27.14 -9.76
CA ILE A 401 14.76 -27.82 -9.17
C ILE A 401 13.67 -27.96 -10.22
N THR A 402 13.21 -29.19 -10.38
CA THR A 402 12.15 -29.55 -11.30
C THR A 402 11.07 -30.35 -10.61
N GLU A 403 9.85 -30.19 -11.11
CA GLU A 403 8.73 -31.05 -10.82
C GLU A 403 7.87 -31.20 -12.07
N ASN A 404 7.22 -32.36 -12.24
CA ASN A 404 6.57 -32.79 -13.47
C ASN A 404 5.57 -31.79 -14.09
N GLN A 405 5.08 -30.82 -13.32
CA GLN A 405 4.02 -29.90 -13.73
C GLN A 405 4.33 -28.42 -13.48
N ASP A 406 5.46 -28.12 -12.82
CA ASP A 406 5.81 -26.78 -12.35
C ASP A 406 6.85 -26.12 -13.23
N VAL A 407 6.86 -24.78 -13.23
CA VAL A 407 7.93 -24.01 -13.87
C VAL A 407 9.22 -24.25 -13.07
N PRO A 408 10.30 -24.74 -13.71
CA PRO A 408 11.56 -25.02 -13.02
C PRO A 408 12.16 -23.78 -12.35
N ALA A 409 12.98 -24.00 -11.32
CA ALA A 409 13.74 -22.95 -10.66
C ALA A 409 15.22 -23.32 -10.57
N VAL A 410 16.11 -22.34 -10.69
CA VAL A 410 17.54 -22.52 -10.47
C VAL A 410 18.05 -21.51 -9.44
N PHE A 411 18.73 -22.03 -8.42
CA PHE A 411 19.39 -21.24 -7.39
C PHE A 411 20.86 -21.13 -7.77
N THR A 412 21.29 -19.91 -8.09
CA THR A 412 22.55 -19.67 -8.81
C THR A 412 23.66 -19.06 -7.97
N GLY A 413 23.36 -18.74 -6.71
CA GLY A 413 24.28 -18.04 -5.81
C GLY A 413 24.96 -16.89 -6.54
N ASP A 414 26.29 -16.90 -6.48
CA ASP A 414 27.13 -15.88 -7.09
C ASP A 414 27.67 -16.21 -8.49
N THR A 415 27.13 -17.23 -9.16
CA THR A 415 27.51 -17.51 -10.56
C THR A 415 26.79 -16.55 -11.51
N LEU A 416 25.45 -16.57 -11.48
CA LEU A 416 24.58 -15.75 -12.32
C LEU A 416 23.78 -14.80 -11.43
N PHE A 417 23.80 -13.51 -11.74
CA PHE A 417 22.89 -12.52 -11.14
C PHE A 417 21.93 -12.02 -12.20
N VAL A 418 20.81 -11.41 -11.78
CA VAL A 418 19.96 -10.69 -12.73
C VAL A 418 20.79 -9.59 -13.42
N ALA A 419 20.90 -9.69 -14.74
CA ALA A 419 21.72 -8.84 -15.63
C ALA A 419 23.24 -8.81 -15.32
N GLY A 420 23.78 -9.77 -14.55
CA GLY A 420 25.20 -9.81 -14.22
C GLY A 420 25.75 -11.22 -13.96
N CYS A 421 27.00 -11.29 -13.54
CA CYS A 421 27.65 -12.51 -13.05
C CYS A 421 28.59 -12.20 -11.88
N GLY A 422 29.00 -13.23 -11.16
CA GLY A 422 30.01 -13.12 -10.10
C GLY A 422 31.36 -12.61 -10.59
N ARG A 423 32.14 -12.05 -9.67
CA ARG A 423 33.58 -11.83 -9.89
C ARG A 423 34.31 -13.17 -9.93
N PHE A 424 35.37 -13.25 -10.73
CA PHE A 424 36.12 -14.49 -10.94
C PHE A 424 37.24 -14.59 -9.91
N PHE A 425 36.90 -14.83 -8.64
CA PHE A 425 37.91 -14.88 -7.57
C PHE A 425 38.82 -16.10 -7.67
N GLU A 426 38.27 -17.27 -8.04
CA GLU A 426 39.01 -18.53 -8.09
C GLU A 426 38.95 -19.22 -9.46
N GLY A 427 38.68 -18.47 -10.53
CA GLY A 427 38.44 -19.06 -11.84
C GLY A 427 38.71 -18.16 -13.04
N THR A 428 38.39 -18.68 -14.22
CA THR A 428 38.71 -18.06 -15.51
C THR A 428 37.45 -17.67 -16.29
N ALA A 429 37.64 -16.84 -17.32
CA ALA A 429 36.56 -16.47 -18.24
C ALA A 429 36.01 -17.67 -19.02
N GLU A 430 36.85 -18.65 -19.36
CA GLU A 430 36.43 -19.91 -19.98
C GLU A 430 35.49 -20.70 -19.06
N GLN A 431 35.82 -20.76 -17.77
CA GLN A 431 34.98 -21.40 -16.77
C GLN A 431 33.64 -20.68 -16.58
N MET A 432 33.63 -19.34 -16.53
CA MET A 432 32.37 -18.58 -16.47
C MET A 432 31.55 -18.73 -17.76
N TYR A 433 32.20 -18.74 -18.93
CA TYR A 433 31.54 -18.99 -20.21
C TYR A 433 30.83 -20.34 -20.19
N LYS A 434 31.53 -21.40 -19.78
CA LYS A 434 30.95 -22.74 -19.63
C LYS A 434 29.79 -22.76 -18.64
N ALA A 435 29.94 -22.12 -17.48
CA ALA A 435 28.89 -22.05 -16.47
C ALA A 435 27.63 -21.33 -16.97
N LEU A 436 27.78 -20.16 -17.59
CA LEU A 436 26.65 -19.33 -18.00
C LEU A 436 26.02 -19.79 -19.32
N ILE A 437 26.82 -20.12 -20.33
CA ILE A 437 26.34 -20.38 -21.69
C ILE A 437 26.01 -21.87 -21.88
N GLU A 438 26.92 -22.77 -21.50
CA GLU A 438 26.75 -24.20 -21.75
C GLU A 438 25.87 -24.87 -20.68
N ILE A 439 26.04 -24.51 -19.40
CA ILE A 439 25.33 -25.16 -18.29
C ILE A 439 24.00 -24.44 -17.98
N LEU A 440 24.03 -23.18 -17.52
CA LEU A 440 22.81 -22.47 -17.15
C LEU A 440 22.00 -22.02 -18.38
N GLY A 441 22.67 -21.62 -19.46
CA GLY A 441 22.05 -21.19 -20.71
C GLY A 441 21.34 -22.31 -21.48
N SER A 442 21.67 -23.58 -21.20
CA SER A 442 20.98 -24.74 -21.78
C SER A 442 19.71 -25.15 -21.04
N LEU A 443 19.44 -24.58 -19.86
CA LEU A 443 18.19 -24.80 -19.13
C LEU A 443 16.98 -24.24 -19.91
N PRO A 444 15.76 -24.74 -19.64
CA PRO A 444 14.53 -24.20 -20.25
C PRO A 444 14.40 -22.69 -20.03
N ASN A 445 13.93 -21.99 -21.05
CA ASN A 445 13.86 -20.53 -21.07
C ASN A 445 12.97 -19.96 -19.93
N GLU A 446 11.92 -20.67 -19.57
CA GLU A 446 10.99 -20.35 -18.48
C GLU A 446 11.56 -20.56 -17.08
N THR A 447 12.73 -21.20 -16.95
CA THR A 447 13.36 -21.49 -15.65
C THR A 447 13.58 -20.20 -14.87
N LYS A 448 13.01 -20.14 -13.67
CA LYS A 448 13.15 -19.00 -12.75
C LYS A 448 14.56 -18.95 -12.15
N VAL A 449 15.20 -17.80 -12.18
CA VAL A 449 16.55 -17.59 -11.66
C VAL A 449 16.48 -16.88 -10.30
N TYR A 450 17.01 -17.53 -9.27
CA TYR A 450 17.16 -17.00 -7.92
C TYR A 450 18.66 -16.88 -7.61
N CYS A 451 19.17 -15.66 -7.46
CA CYS A 451 20.60 -15.36 -7.33
C CYS A 451 20.96 -14.80 -5.96
N GLY A 452 22.24 -14.87 -5.59
CA GLY A 452 22.71 -14.57 -4.22
C GLY A 452 22.42 -13.15 -3.72
N HIS A 453 22.38 -12.15 -4.60
CA HIS A 453 22.37 -10.74 -4.22
C HIS A 453 21.42 -9.85 -5.03
N GLU A 454 21.00 -8.73 -4.41
CA GLU A 454 20.23 -7.64 -5.01
C GLU A 454 21.14 -6.62 -5.74
N TYR A 455 21.86 -7.08 -6.76
CA TYR A 455 22.77 -6.24 -7.58
C TYR A 455 22.15 -5.71 -8.87
N THR A 456 20.88 -6.02 -9.11
CA THR A 456 20.23 -5.88 -10.42
C THR A 456 20.27 -4.46 -10.97
N ALA A 457 20.03 -3.45 -10.13
CA ALA A 457 20.06 -2.05 -10.57
C ALA A 457 21.45 -1.63 -11.09
N ASN A 458 22.51 -2.00 -10.38
CA ASN A 458 23.89 -1.69 -10.79
C ASN A 458 24.34 -2.54 -11.99
N ASN A 459 23.90 -3.80 -12.04
CA ASN A 459 24.14 -4.69 -13.16
C ASN A 459 23.52 -4.13 -14.46
N LEU A 460 22.28 -3.66 -14.40
CA LEU A 460 21.60 -3.09 -15.57
C LEU A 460 22.19 -1.74 -16.02
N LYS A 461 22.73 -0.93 -15.10
CA LYS A 461 23.49 0.27 -15.49
C LYS A 461 24.70 -0.09 -16.35
N PHE A 462 25.45 -1.13 -15.95
CA PHE A 462 26.56 -1.65 -16.75
C PHE A 462 26.06 -2.27 -18.06
N ALA A 463 24.98 -3.06 -18.02
CA ALA A 463 24.39 -3.65 -19.22
C ALA A 463 23.98 -2.58 -20.25
N LYS A 464 23.41 -1.46 -19.80
CA LYS A 464 23.08 -0.31 -20.65
C LYS A 464 24.32 0.41 -21.20
N HIS A 465 25.42 0.42 -20.47
CA HIS A 465 26.70 0.94 -20.97
C HIS A 465 27.24 0.06 -22.11
N VAL A 466 27.14 -1.26 -22.00
CA VAL A 466 27.58 -2.24 -23.02
C VAL A 466 26.67 -2.25 -24.25
N GLU A 467 25.35 -2.21 -24.07
CA GLU A 467 24.37 -2.20 -25.17
C GLU A 467 23.35 -1.06 -25.00
N PRO A 468 23.71 0.20 -25.36
CA PRO A 468 22.86 1.37 -25.15
C PRO A 468 21.49 1.32 -25.86
N GLU A 469 21.46 0.66 -27.02
CA GLU A 469 20.28 0.55 -27.90
C GLU A 469 19.43 -0.70 -27.61
N ASN A 470 19.80 -1.54 -26.62
CA ASN A 470 19.05 -2.74 -26.29
C ASN A 470 17.78 -2.39 -25.49
N GLU A 471 16.63 -2.51 -26.17
CA GLU A 471 15.32 -2.17 -25.60
C GLU A 471 14.95 -3.01 -24.38
N ALA A 472 15.33 -4.28 -24.36
CA ALA A 472 15.01 -5.18 -23.24
C ALA A 472 15.70 -4.70 -21.96
N ILE A 473 16.94 -4.21 -22.05
CA ILE A 473 17.68 -3.62 -20.93
C ILE A 473 16.96 -2.36 -20.43
N ARG A 474 16.54 -1.47 -21.34
CA ARG A 474 15.82 -0.23 -20.98
C ARG A 474 14.52 -0.52 -20.24
N GLN A 475 13.74 -1.49 -20.72
CA GLN A 475 12.49 -1.91 -20.08
C GLN A 475 12.75 -2.55 -18.71
N LYS A 476 13.79 -3.39 -18.60
CA LYS A 476 14.16 -4.02 -17.33
C LYS A 476 14.65 -3.00 -16.31
N ILE A 477 15.38 -1.95 -16.71
CA ILE A 477 15.78 -0.84 -15.82
C ILE A 477 14.55 -0.17 -15.19
N GLU A 478 13.56 0.16 -16.01
CA GLU A 478 12.35 0.81 -15.51
C GLU A 478 11.54 -0.11 -14.58
N TRP A 479 11.44 -1.39 -14.94
CA TRP A 479 10.82 -2.39 -14.07
C TRP A 479 11.53 -2.50 -12.72
N VAL A 480 12.87 -2.57 -12.71
CA VAL A 480 13.66 -2.62 -11.46
C VAL A 480 13.51 -1.35 -10.66
N ARG A 481 13.53 -0.16 -11.29
CA ARG A 481 13.29 1.12 -10.60
C ARG A 481 11.98 1.08 -9.81
N ILE A 482 10.90 0.64 -10.45
CA ILE A 482 9.57 0.51 -9.83
C ILE A 482 9.57 -0.51 -8.68
N GLN A 483 10.25 -1.67 -8.84
CA GLN A 483 10.34 -2.66 -7.76
C GLN A 483 11.12 -2.12 -6.56
N ARG A 484 12.27 -1.48 -6.80
CA ARG A 484 13.12 -0.95 -5.73
C ARG A 484 12.49 0.23 -5.00
N GLU A 485 11.74 1.10 -5.68
CA GLU A 485 10.94 2.16 -5.03
C GLU A 485 9.89 1.60 -4.07
N LYS A 486 9.43 0.37 -4.29
CA LYS A 486 8.50 -0.35 -3.42
C LYS A 486 9.19 -1.26 -2.39
N ASN A 487 10.53 -1.25 -2.33
CA ASN A 487 11.35 -2.18 -1.55
C ASN A 487 11.09 -3.67 -1.88
N ASN A 488 10.65 -3.97 -3.10
CA ASN A 488 10.49 -5.34 -3.56
C ASN A 488 11.82 -5.90 -4.09
N PRO A 489 12.09 -7.20 -3.92
CA PRO A 489 13.16 -7.90 -4.61
C PRO A 489 13.01 -7.81 -6.13
N SER A 490 14.14 -7.77 -6.84
CA SER A 490 14.19 -7.87 -8.31
C SER A 490 14.31 -9.32 -8.82
N VAL A 491 14.31 -10.29 -7.90
CA VAL A 491 14.28 -11.74 -8.15
C VAL A 491 12.85 -12.31 -7.95
N PRO A 492 12.50 -13.42 -8.61
CA PRO A 492 13.30 -14.10 -9.65
C PRO A 492 13.24 -13.37 -11.00
N SER A 493 14.26 -13.58 -11.83
CA SER A 493 14.17 -13.41 -13.30
C SER A 493 13.96 -14.77 -13.96
N THR A 494 14.16 -14.88 -15.28
CA THR A 494 14.11 -16.13 -16.03
C THR A 494 15.34 -16.27 -16.94
N ILE A 495 15.72 -17.50 -17.29
CA ILE A 495 16.81 -17.76 -18.25
C ILE A 495 16.58 -17.01 -19.58
N GLN A 496 15.33 -16.90 -20.03
CA GLN A 496 14.97 -16.09 -21.18
C GLN A 496 15.31 -14.61 -21.01
N GLU A 497 14.93 -14.00 -19.88
CA GLU A 497 15.23 -12.60 -19.61
C GLU A 497 16.74 -12.35 -19.53
N GLU A 498 17.51 -13.26 -18.93
CA GLU A 498 18.96 -13.13 -18.86
C GLU A 498 19.62 -13.20 -20.24
N LYS A 499 19.15 -14.08 -21.15
CA LYS A 499 19.62 -14.12 -22.55
C LYS A 499 19.34 -12.81 -23.32
N LEU A 500 18.36 -12.02 -22.89
CA LEU A 500 17.99 -10.75 -23.51
C LEU A 500 18.69 -9.53 -22.88
N THR A 501 19.04 -9.59 -21.60
CA THR A 501 19.43 -8.40 -20.83
C THR A 501 20.80 -8.49 -20.16
N ASN A 502 21.37 -9.68 -20.02
CA ASN A 502 22.63 -9.89 -19.30
C ASN A 502 23.82 -9.92 -20.27
N PRO A 503 24.76 -8.95 -20.21
CA PRO A 503 25.87 -8.87 -21.15
C PRO A 503 26.76 -10.12 -21.09
N PHE A 504 26.85 -10.80 -19.93
CA PHE A 504 27.63 -12.02 -19.77
C PHE A 504 26.97 -13.26 -20.38
N MET A 505 25.63 -13.29 -20.47
CA MET A 505 24.89 -14.34 -21.19
C MET A 505 24.85 -14.08 -22.71
N ARG A 506 25.28 -12.89 -23.13
CA ARG A 506 25.19 -12.35 -24.50
C ARG A 506 26.56 -12.18 -25.15
N VAL A 507 27.62 -12.79 -24.62
CA VAL A 507 28.99 -12.69 -25.15
C VAL A 507 29.18 -13.23 -26.57
N HIS A 508 28.18 -13.90 -27.13
CA HIS A 508 28.15 -14.37 -28.52
C HIS A 508 27.37 -13.43 -29.45
N GLU A 509 26.73 -12.40 -28.92
CA GLU A 509 25.95 -11.43 -29.68
C GLU A 509 26.90 -10.40 -30.31
N GLN A 510 26.64 -10.05 -31.57
CA GLN A 510 27.50 -9.14 -32.31
C GLN A 510 27.60 -7.76 -31.64
N SER A 511 26.49 -7.25 -31.09
CA SER A 511 26.45 -5.97 -30.36
C SER A 511 27.41 -5.93 -29.17
N VAL A 512 27.53 -7.04 -28.42
CA VAL A 512 28.42 -7.14 -27.27
C VAL A 512 29.87 -7.32 -27.70
N MET A 513 30.10 -8.12 -28.75
CA MET A 513 31.44 -8.28 -29.35
C MET A 513 31.97 -6.96 -29.93
N ASP A 514 31.11 -6.17 -30.56
CA ASP A 514 31.45 -4.85 -31.10
C ASP A 514 31.85 -3.87 -29.99
N HIS A 515 31.13 -3.83 -28.86
CA HIS A 515 31.48 -3.00 -27.69
C HIS A 515 32.87 -3.35 -27.12
N THR A 516 33.20 -4.64 -27.08
CA THR A 516 34.47 -5.11 -26.51
C THR A 516 35.62 -5.19 -27.52
N GLU A 517 35.34 -4.93 -28.80
CA GLU A 517 36.26 -5.12 -29.93
C GLU A 517 36.87 -6.53 -29.99
N GLN A 518 36.15 -7.54 -29.52
CA GLN A 518 36.57 -8.95 -29.54
C GLN A 518 35.80 -9.75 -30.59
N LYS A 519 36.36 -10.88 -31.03
CA LYS A 519 35.71 -11.81 -31.97
C LYS A 519 35.45 -13.20 -31.38
N ASP A 520 35.95 -13.42 -30.16
CA ASP A 520 35.84 -14.68 -29.44
C ASP A 520 34.99 -14.45 -28.17
N PRO A 521 33.96 -15.28 -27.91
CA PRO A 521 33.10 -15.12 -26.74
C PRO A 521 33.82 -15.23 -25.39
N ILE A 522 34.89 -16.02 -25.30
CA ILE A 522 35.66 -16.17 -24.05
C ILE A 522 36.50 -14.91 -23.80
N GLN A 523 37.13 -14.34 -24.84
CA GLN A 523 37.81 -13.05 -24.76
C GLN A 523 36.85 -11.92 -24.43
N THR A 524 35.65 -11.92 -25.03
CA THR A 524 34.55 -10.99 -24.73
C THR A 524 34.16 -11.07 -23.26
N MET A 525 33.95 -12.29 -22.72
CA MET A 525 33.67 -12.53 -21.30
C MET A 525 34.76 -11.96 -20.38
N ALA A 526 36.03 -12.21 -20.71
CA ALA A 526 37.18 -11.71 -19.93
C ALA A 526 37.27 -10.18 -19.96
N PHE A 527 36.97 -9.56 -21.10
CA PHE A 527 36.96 -8.11 -21.24
C PHE A 527 35.83 -7.49 -20.43
N LEU A 528 34.58 -7.93 -20.63
CA LEU A 528 33.41 -7.42 -19.91
C LEU A 528 33.58 -7.53 -18.40
N ARG A 529 34.16 -8.64 -17.91
CA ARG A 529 34.36 -8.84 -16.48
C ARG A 529 35.30 -7.79 -15.91
N ARG A 530 36.44 -7.57 -16.57
CA ARG A 530 37.43 -6.54 -16.18
C ARG A 530 36.84 -5.14 -16.28
N GLU A 531 36.05 -4.86 -17.31
CA GLU A 531 35.39 -3.57 -17.47
C GLU A 531 34.39 -3.32 -16.33
N LYS A 532 33.52 -4.30 -16.02
CA LYS A 532 32.54 -4.19 -14.93
C LYS A 532 33.19 -4.05 -13.56
N ASP A 533 34.34 -4.68 -13.34
CA ASP A 533 35.06 -4.58 -12.06
C ASP A 533 35.63 -3.16 -11.80
N ASN A 534 35.88 -2.40 -12.87
CA ASN A 534 36.36 -1.02 -12.80
C ASN A 534 35.26 0.02 -13.08
N PHE A 535 34.04 -0.42 -13.38
CA PHE A 535 32.93 0.46 -13.74
C PHE A 535 32.40 1.24 -12.54
N LYS A 536 32.29 2.56 -12.69
CA LYS A 536 31.65 3.44 -11.71
C LYS A 536 30.28 3.85 -12.24
N ALA A 537 29.26 3.41 -11.51
CA ALA A 537 27.85 3.50 -11.87
C ALA A 537 27.18 4.84 -11.51
#